data_AF-A0A2A5E4H1-F1
#
_entry.id   AF-A0A2A5E4H1-F1
#
_cell.length_a   1.000
_cell.length_b   1.000
_cell.length_c   1.000
_cell.angle_alpha   90.00
_cell.angle_beta   90.00
_cell.angle_gamma   90.00
#
_symmetry.space_group_name_H-M   'P 1'
#
loop_
_entity.id
_entity.type
_entity.pdbx_description
1 polymer ?
#
loop_
_entity_poly.entity_id
_entity_poly.type
_entity_poly.pdbx_seq_one_letter_code
_entity_poly.pdbx_strand_id
1 'polypeptide(L)'
;MATFKTILIVICMCLNLSLMSDEIKLKDNTFFKGKIKKATSEGIYFQVEGLDKVILIKWSKIDKDSAEILKKKLDIKKEEPKSKEKPAVVKPAKRKIKKSKLLKPVPLDASAKYKISLARVHIDFNNSEDAKPLLESAENTVSNPDEKRNLYSTFAYYHKKNKQPGKASEYLIKRLEIAHDERDKGYTLRELIPELIKSGDYDLAEKHCLVYLDMFEDGYDLSNAINNLVKIHVKKGDIDDFERKIEALLNSDKNNFKNLCIVLKIYMRRDKPQSKKAISTLETLISIKEKNTWYKKVLSDLYYRTQDFEKAIILTEELFKLQDRDKNHYIRRLVDLYKKIEQPETAFAWLNKIENKGSRNIIYKANVLKDMKKRDEARKLIEDGINDSDKYKDKVQLKFHLAGIERNEKNYNSALDVYKGIISNDKSSSKNKNHAKKGLFDTLNQAGMLDKVQISIDED
;
A
#
# COMPACT_ATOMS: atom_id res chain seq x y z
N MET A 1 26.83 41.07 7.98
CA MET A 1 27.77 39.93 8.08
C MET A 1 26.97 38.65 7.89
N ALA A 2 26.56 38.26 6.69
CA ALA A 2 27.38 37.81 5.55
C ALA A 2 28.28 36.62 5.93
N THR A 3 27.81 35.42 5.54
CA THR A 3 28.54 34.35 4.85
C THR A 3 29.94 33.99 5.34
N PHE A 4 30.13 32.75 5.83
CA PHE A 4 31.24 31.83 5.50
C PHE A 4 31.26 30.68 6.54
N LYS A 5 30.50 29.59 6.34
CA LYS A 5 30.80 28.30 6.99
C LYS A 5 30.10 27.09 6.36
N THR A 6 29.95 27.12 5.03
CA THR A 6 29.39 25.99 4.26
C THR A 6 30.31 25.48 3.14
N ILE A 7 31.57 25.95 3.01
CA ILE A 7 32.41 25.58 1.84
C ILE A 7 33.80 25.04 2.21
N LEU A 8 34.06 24.70 3.46
CA LEU A 8 35.32 23.99 3.80
C LEU A 8 35.05 22.85 4.78
N ILE A 9 34.64 21.71 4.23
CA ILE A 9 35.06 20.32 4.56
C ILE A 9 34.21 19.41 3.65
N VAL A 10 34.49 19.51 2.35
CA VAL A 10 34.16 18.49 1.32
C VAL A 10 35.43 17.69 0.97
N ILE A 11 36.52 17.85 1.72
CA ILE A 11 37.77 17.11 1.51
C ILE A 11 38.24 16.56 2.86
N CYS A 12 37.55 15.52 3.33
CA CYS A 12 38.03 14.54 4.31
C CYS A 12 37.32 13.19 4.07
N MET A 13 37.26 12.74 2.82
CA MET A 13 37.28 11.29 2.59
C MET A 13 38.63 10.75 3.07
N CYS A 14 38.60 9.52 3.59
CA CYS A 14 39.73 8.69 4.03
C CYS A 14 40.12 8.83 5.51
N LEU A 15 39.33 8.21 6.41
CA LEU A 15 39.80 7.21 7.40
C LEU A 15 38.73 6.92 8.49
N ASN A 16 38.24 5.68 8.50
CA ASN A 16 37.75 4.90 9.66
C ASN A 16 36.75 5.52 10.66
N LEU A 17 35.45 5.49 10.32
CA LEU A 17 34.38 5.33 11.31
C LEU A 17 33.21 4.51 10.75
N SER A 18 33.53 3.31 10.25
CA SER A 18 32.59 2.19 10.15
C SER A 18 32.67 1.41 11.46
N LEU A 19 31.80 1.73 12.43
CA LEU A 19 31.59 0.89 13.60
C LEU A 19 30.11 0.57 13.80
N MET A 20 29.75 -0.60 13.27
CA MET A 20 28.98 -1.64 13.97
C MET A 20 27.45 -1.52 14.01
N SER A 21 26.78 -1.25 12.89
CA SER A 21 25.44 -1.82 12.70
C SER A 21 25.36 -2.57 11.38
N ASP A 22 24.97 -3.84 11.46
CA ASP A 22 24.65 -4.65 10.29
C ASP A 22 23.21 -4.33 9.88
N GLU A 23 22.98 -4.15 8.59
CA GLU A 23 21.64 -4.04 8.01
C GLU A 23 21.27 -5.37 7.36
N ILE A 24 20.14 -5.95 7.76
CA ILE A 24 19.66 -7.24 7.25
C ILE A 24 18.37 -7.01 6.47
N LYS A 25 18.38 -7.42 5.20
CA LYS A 25 17.20 -7.46 4.34
C LYS A 25 16.49 -8.80 4.46
N LEU A 26 15.19 -8.76 4.74
CA LEU A 26 14.31 -9.93 4.72
C LEU A 26 13.65 -10.13 3.36
N LYS A 27 13.12 -11.33 3.12
CA LYS A 27 12.45 -11.69 1.85
C LYS A 27 11.20 -10.88 1.52
N ASP A 28 10.57 -10.30 2.53
CA ASP A 28 9.42 -9.39 2.37
C ASP A 28 9.84 -7.92 2.11
N ASN A 29 11.14 -7.69 1.84
CA ASN A 29 11.76 -6.38 1.67
C ASN A 29 11.74 -5.50 2.93
N THR A 30 11.54 -6.06 4.12
CA THR A 30 11.78 -5.34 5.37
C THR A 30 13.28 -5.32 5.72
N PHE A 31 13.72 -4.28 6.43
CA PHE A 31 15.11 -4.07 6.83
C PHE A 31 15.19 -3.95 8.35
N PHE A 32 16.17 -4.64 8.95
CA PHE A 32 16.53 -4.46 10.35
C PHE A 32 17.94 -3.90 10.46
N LYS A 33 18.11 -2.87 11.29
CA LYS A 33 19.41 -2.36 11.72
C LYS A 33 19.70 -2.83 13.13
N GLY A 34 20.94 -3.19 13.41
CA GLY A 34 21.31 -3.79 14.69
C GLY A 34 22.66 -4.50 14.67
N LYS A 35 22.89 -5.34 15.68
CA LYS A 35 24.16 -6.07 15.85
C LYS A 35 23.93 -7.57 15.81
N ILE A 36 24.67 -8.29 14.97
CA ILE A 36 24.71 -9.75 15.00
C ILE A 36 25.47 -10.19 16.26
N LYS A 37 24.80 -10.95 17.13
CA LYS A 37 25.37 -11.46 18.39
C LYS A 37 25.99 -12.84 18.22
N LYS A 38 25.34 -13.71 17.44
CA LYS A 38 25.77 -15.08 17.21
C LYS A 38 25.17 -15.58 15.89
N ALA A 39 25.89 -16.43 15.19
CA ALA A 39 25.35 -17.14 14.03
C ALA A 39 25.40 -18.65 14.24
N THR A 40 24.46 -19.35 13.61
CA THR A 40 24.26 -20.80 13.72
C THR A 40 23.84 -21.37 12.37
N SER A 41 23.79 -22.69 12.25
CA SER A 41 23.24 -23.36 11.05
C SER A 41 21.76 -23.02 10.80
N GLU A 42 21.00 -22.63 11.83
CA GLU A 42 19.59 -22.25 11.70
C GLU A 42 19.35 -20.79 11.27
N GLY A 43 20.24 -19.88 11.65
CA GLY A 43 20.09 -18.44 11.42
C GLY A 43 21.06 -17.58 12.21
N ILE A 44 20.71 -16.31 12.37
CA ILE A 44 21.47 -15.32 13.16
C ILE A 44 20.66 -14.81 14.35
N TYR A 45 21.32 -14.72 15.49
CA TYR A 45 20.82 -14.03 16.67
C TYR A 45 21.17 -12.55 16.52
N PHE A 46 20.15 -11.72 16.34
CA PHE A 46 20.28 -10.31 16.00
C PHE A 46 19.67 -9.44 17.09
N GLN A 47 20.43 -8.46 17.58
CA GLN A 47 19.92 -7.42 18.47
C GLN A 47 19.53 -6.20 17.63
N VAL A 48 18.24 -5.94 17.51
CA VAL A 48 17.72 -4.79 16.74
C VAL A 48 18.05 -3.50 17.48
N GLU A 49 18.48 -2.48 16.75
CA GLU A 49 18.77 -1.15 17.31
C GLU A 49 17.51 -0.57 17.98
N GLY A 50 17.65 -0.08 19.21
CA GLY A 50 16.53 0.40 20.03
C GLY A 50 15.72 -0.70 20.75
N LEU A 51 16.10 -1.97 20.63
CA LEU A 51 15.50 -3.08 21.39
C LEU A 51 16.56 -3.84 22.20
N ASP A 52 16.31 -4.04 23.49
CA ASP A 52 17.20 -4.83 24.36
C ASP A 52 17.11 -6.34 24.12
N LYS A 53 16.19 -6.78 23.26
CA LYS A 53 15.95 -8.20 22.98
C LYS A 53 16.74 -8.68 21.77
N VAL A 54 17.37 -9.85 21.91
CA VAL A 54 18.01 -10.59 20.81
C VAL A 54 16.97 -11.54 20.19
N ILE A 55 16.80 -11.48 18.88
CA ILE A 55 15.87 -12.33 18.13
C ILE A 55 16.63 -13.29 17.20
N LEU A 56 16.13 -14.52 17.04
CA LEU A 56 16.65 -15.46 16.04
C LEU A 56 15.97 -15.20 14.68
N ILE A 57 16.74 -14.71 13.72
CA ILE A 57 16.32 -14.58 12.33
C ILE A 57 16.83 -15.80 11.54
N LYS A 58 15.91 -16.71 11.18
CA LYS A 58 16.25 -17.92 10.41
C LYS A 58 16.76 -17.55 9.02
N TRP A 59 17.73 -18.31 8.49
CA TRP A 59 18.25 -18.10 7.12
C TRP A 59 17.14 -18.13 6.05
N SER A 60 16.08 -18.89 6.27
CA SER A 60 14.93 -18.98 5.35
C SER A 60 14.11 -17.69 5.23
N LYS A 61 14.27 -16.75 6.17
CA LYS A 61 13.58 -15.44 6.22
C LYS A 61 14.43 -14.29 5.67
N ILE A 62 15.76 -14.46 5.62
CA ILE A 62 16.69 -13.48 5.06
C ILE A 62 16.66 -13.61 3.54
N ASP A 63 16.76 -12.47 2.85
CA ASP A 63 16.94 -12.45 1.40
C ASP A 63 18.18 -13.26 0.98
N LYS A 64 18.13 -13.90 -0.20
CA LYS A 64 19.16 -14.86 -0.61
C LYS A 64 20.55 -14.21 -0.66
N ASP A 65 20.63 -13.02 -1.27
CA ASP A 65 21.89 -12.30 -1.49
C ASP A 65 22.48 -11.83 -0.15
N SER A 66 21.63 -11.29 0.74
CA SER A 66 22.03 -10.92 2.10
C SER A 66 22.49 -12.13 2.93
N ALA A 67 21.81 -13.28 2.82
CA ALA A 67 22.20 -14.49 3.54
C ALA A 67 23.57 -15.02 3.09
N GLU A 68 23.88 -14.96 1.79
CA GLU A 68 25.18 -15.39 1.26
C GLU A 68 26.32 -14.46 1.73
N ILE A 69 26.10 -13.14 1.69
CA ILE A 69 27.07 -12.15 2.21
C ILE A 69 27.34 -12.39 3.70
N LEU A 70 26.28 -12.59 4.50
CA LEU A 70 26.40 -12.79 5.94
C LEU A 70 27.12 -14.10 6.29
N LYS A 71 26.83 -15.20 5.59
CA LYS A 71 27.53 -16.48 5.79
C LYS A 71 29.02 -16.36 5.48
N LYS A 72 29.38 -15.65 4.40
CA LYS A 72 30.77 -15.37 4.04
C LYS A 72 31.47 -14.49 5.08
N LYS A 73 30.79 -13.45 5.57
CA LYS A 73 31.33 -12.51 6.57
C LYS A 73 31.57 -13.18 7.94
N LEU A 74 30.73 -14.14 8.31
CA LEU A 74 30.73 -14.77 9.63
C LEU A 74 31.49 -16.12 9.67
N ASP A 75 32.23 -16.45 8.61
CA ASP A 75 32.97 -17.70 8.41
C ASP A 75 32.15 -18.98 8.72
N ILE A 76 30.87 -18.94 8.36
CA ILE A 76 29.99 -20.09 8.54
C ILE A 76 30.24 -21.02 7.36
N LYS A 77 31.06 -22.05 7.59
CA LYS A 77 31.29 -23.11 6.60
C LYS A 77 29.96 -23.59 6.04
N LYS A 78 29.87 -23.64 4.72
CA LYS A 78 28.71 -24.14 3.99
C LYS A 78 28.55 -25.61 4.38
N GLU A 79 27.63 -25.92 5.31
CA GLU A 79 27.26 -27.30 5.58
C GLU A 79 26.82 -27.90 4.25
N GLU A 80 27.59 -28.87 3.76
CA GLU A 80 27.19 -29.68 2.62
C GLU A 80 25.81 -30.25 2.94
N PRO A 81 24.85 -30.18 2.00
CA PRO A 81 23.54 -30.74 2.23
C PRO A 81 23.74 -32.24 2.49
N LYS A 82 23.64 -32.67 3.76
CA LYS A 82 23.51 -34.09 4.10
C LYS A 82 22.44 -34.65 3.16
N SER A 83 22.84 -35.63 2.35
CA SER A 83 22.03 -36.20 1.27
C SER A 83 20.65 -36.49 1.80
N LYS A 84 19.66 -35.68 1.39
CA LYS A 84 18.28 -35.95 1.71
C LYS A 84 17.87 -37.15 0.86
N GLU A 85 17.56 -38.27 1.51
CA GLU A 85 16.63 -39.25 0.96
C GLU A 85 15.47 -38.49 0.33
N LYS A 86 15.17 -38.83 -0.93
CA LYS A 86 14.06 -38.24 -1.68
C LYS A 86 12.80 -38.34 -0.82
N PRO A 87 12.22 -37.21 -0.38
CA PRO A 87 10.93 -37.28 0.26
C PRO A 87 9.93 -37.70 -0.82
N ALA A 88 9.20 -38.78 -0.55
CA ALA A 88 8.03 -39.15 -1.33
C ALA A 88 7.16 -37.92 -1.58
N VAL A 89 6.63 -37.80 -2.79
CA VAL A 89 5.74 -36.71 -3.21
C VAL A 89 4.48 -36.77 -2.35
N VAL A 90 4.50 -36.09 -1.21
CA VAL A 90 3.33 -35.87 -0.38
C VAL A 90 2.57 -34.70 -0.99
N LYS A 91 1.44 -35.01 -1.63
CA LYS A 91 0.40 -34.02 -2.01
C LYS A 91 0.18 -33.09 -0.81
N PRO A 92 -0.02 -31.78 -1.01
CA PRO A 92 -0.12 -30.82 0.10
C PRO A 92 -1.32 -31.18 0.98
N ALA A 93 -1.06 -31.91 2.05
CA ALA A 93 -2.02 -32.15 3.10
C ALA A 93 -2.30 -30.79 3.72
N LYS A 94 -3.57 -30.37 3.73
CA LYS A 94 -4.06 -29.28 4.58
C LYS A 94 -3.48 -29.54 5.98
N ARG A 95 -2.50 -28.74 6.40
CA ARG A 95 -1.93 -28.81 7.76
C ARG A 95 -3.07 -28.45 8.72
N LYS A 96 -3.84 -29.46 9.14
CA LYS A 96 -4.52 -29.43 10.42
C LYS A 96 -3.39 -29.28 11.44
N ILE A 97 -3.24 -28.08 11.99
CA ILE A 97 -2.46 -27.90 13.21
C ILE A 97 -3.10 -28.89 14.19
N LYS A 98 -2.41 -30.01 14.49
CA LYS A 98 -2.81 -30.88 15.59
C LYS A 98 -2.95 -29.95 16.79
N LYS A 99 -4.16 -29.85 17.36
CA LYS A 99 -4.44 -29.12 18.60
C LYS A 99 -3.23 -29.31 19.49
N SER A 100 -2.49 -28.22 19.69
CA SER A 100 -1.20 -28.21 20.37
C SER A 100 -1.37 -28.99 21.68
N LYS A 101 -0.38 -29.84 22.01
CA LYS A 101 -0.21 -30.36 23.37
C LYS A 101 -0.46 -29.20 24.33
N LEU A 102 -1.56 -29.31 25.08
CA LEU A 102 -2.14 -28.27 25.90
C LEU A 102 -1.05 -27.60 26.73
N LEU A 103 -1.01 -26.27 26.69
CA LEU A 103 -0.45 -25.50 27.80
C LEU A 103 -1.07 -26.07 29.08
N LYS A 104 -0.25 -26.38 30.09
CA LYS A 104 -0.74 -26.89 31.38
C LYS A 104 -1.90 -26.00 31.86
N PRO A 105 -2.93 -26.58 32.53
CA PRO A 105 -4.06 -25.81 33.03
C PRO A 105 -3.52 -24.63 33.84
N VAL A 106 -4.02 -23.44 33.50
CA VAL A 106 -3.62 -22.20 34.16
C VAL A 106 -4.08 -22.29 35.61
N PRO A 107 -3.18 -22.08 36.58
CA PRO A 107 -3.57 -22.03 37.99
C PRO A 107 -4.68 -20.98 38.19
N LEU A 108 -5.76 -21.34 38.89
CA LEU A 108 -6.90 -20.45 39.13
C LEU A 108 -6.51 -19.18 39.92
N ASP A 109 -5.43 -19.26 40.69
CA ASP A 109 -4.77 -18.21 41.46
C ASP A 109 -3.80 -17.34 40.63
N ALA A 110 -3.66 -17.59 39.32
CA ALA A 110 -2.84 -16.74 38.47
C ALA A 110 -3.35 -15.28 38.48
N SER A 111 -2.42 -14.32 38.43
CA SER A 111 -2.76 -12.90 38.44
C SER A 111 -3.69 -12.54 37.27
N ALA A 112 -4.57 -11.56 37.48
CA ALA A 112 -5.50 -11.12 36.44
C ALA A 112 -4.77 -10.66 35.17
N LYS A 113 -3.65 -9.95 35.32
CA LYS A 113 -2.76 -9.56 34.21
C LYS A 113 -2.30 -10.76 33.36
N TYR A 114 -1.93 -11.87 34.01
CA TYR A 114 -1.55 -13.09 33.31
C TYR A 114 -2.73 -13.69 32.54
N LYS A 115 -3.90 -13.81 33.19
CA LYS A 115 -5.13 -14.32 32.57
C LYS A 115 -5.54 -13.52 31.34
N ILE A 116 -5.52 -12.18 31.42
CA ILE A 116 -5.82 -11.27 30.30
C ILE A 116 -4.84 -11.48 29.15
N SER A 117 -3.54 -11.54 29.44
CA SER A 117 -2.49 -11.73 28.43
C SER A 117 -2.62 -13.08 27.72
N LEU A 118 -2.91 -14.14 28.48
CA LEU A 118 -3.10 -15.47 27.93
C LEU A 118 -4.40 -15.57 27.11
N ALA A 119 -5.49 -14.98 27.57
CA ALA A 119 -6.73 -14.88 26.80
C ALA A 119 -6.48 -14.20 25.44
N ARG A 120 -5.69 -13.12 25.41
CA ARG A 120 -5.32 -12.45 24.15
C ARG A 120 -4.60 -13.39 23.19
N VAL A 121 -3.65 -14.19 23.68
CA VAL A 121 -2.96 -15.21 22.89
C VAL A 121 -3.97 -16.23 22.34
N HIS A 122 -4.88 -16.75 23.16
CA HIS A 122 -5.92 -17.67 22.69
C HIS A 122 -6.77 -17.06 21.58
N ILE A 123 -7.19 -15.79 21.71
CA ILE A 123 -7.95 -15.09 20.67
C ILE A 123 -7.16 -14.96 19.36
N ASP A 124 -5.88 -14.60 19.43
CA ASP A 124 -5.02 -14.44 18.25
C ASP A 124 -4.78 -15.77 17.50
N PHE A 125 -4.84 -16.90 18.20
CA PHE A 125 -4.81 -18.25 17.63
C PHE A 125 -6.19 -18.84 17.29
N ASN A 126 -7.25 -18.04 17.31
CA ASN A 126 -8.64 -18.45 17.07
C ASN A 126 -9.18 -19.53 18.04
N ASN A 127 -8.65 -19.58 19.25
CA ASN A 127 -9.13 -20.46 20.33
C ASN A 127 -10.08 -19.71 21.27
N SER A 128 -11.19 -19.20 20.74
CA SER A 128 -12.14 -18.36 21.48
C SER A 128 -12.76 -19.06 22.71
N GLU A 129 -12.98 -20.37 22.64
CA GLU A 129 -13.56 -21.14 23.77
C GLU A 129 -12.66 -21.11 25.01
N ASP A 130 -11.34 -21.16 24.84
CA ASP A 130 -10.38 -21.12 25.94
C ASP A 130 -10.19 -19.68 26.49
N ALA A 131 -10.37 -18.68 25.64
CA ALA A 131 -10.19 -17.28 26.01
C ALA A 131 -11.30 -16.77 26.95
N LYS A 132 -12.55 -17.19 26.71
CA LYS A 132 -13.73 -16.70 27.45
C LYS A 132 -13.64 -16.91 28.98
N PRO A 133 -13.42 -18.14 29.50
CA PRO A 133 -13.36 -18.36 30.94
C PRO A 133 -12.19 -17.64 31.61
N LEU A 134 -11.07 -17.41 30.89
CA LEU A 134 -9.94 -16.62 31.39
C LEU A 134 -10.33 -15.15 31.61
N LEU A 135 -11.10 -14.57 30.68
CA LEU A 135 -11.57 -13.19 30.80
C LEU A 135 -12.62 -13.03 31.89
N GLU A 136 -13.58 -13.95 31.99
CA GLU A 136 -14.61 -13.96 33.05
C GLU A 136 -13.97 -14.14 34.44
N SER A 137 -12.97 -15.02 34.56
CA SER A 137 -12.21 -15.17 35.82
C SER A 137 -11.40 -13.92 36.16
N ALA A 138 -10.80 -13.26 35.16
CA ALA A 138 -10.07 -12.01 35.37
C ALA A 138 -11.02 -10.90 35.85
N GLU A 139 -12.21 -10.75 35.27
CA GLU A 139 -13.19 -9.71 35.65
C GLU A 139 -13.53 -9.69 37.14
N ASN A 140 -13.63 -10.87 37.77
CA ASN A 140 -13.91 -10.99 39.21
C ASN A 140 -12.72 -10.68 40.13
N THR A 141 -11.51 -10.56 39.60
CA THR A 141 -10.27 -10.43 40.39
C THR A 141 -9.54 -9.11 40.15
N VAL A 142 -9.83 -8.41 39.04
CA VAL A 142 -9.19 -7.13 38.73
C VAL A 142 -9.74 -6.01 39.60
N SER A 143 -8.87 -5.39 40.40
CA SER A 143 -9.17 -4.17 41.17
C SER A 143 -8.55 -2.91 40.57
N ASN A 144 -7.36 -3.00 39.96
CA ASN A 144 -6.61 -1.87 39.42
C ASN A 144 -7.27 -1.30 38.12
N PRO A 145 -7.52 0.02 38.01
CA PRO A 145 -8.03 0.66 36.80
C PRO A 145 -7.28 0.33 35.50
N ASP A 146 -5.95 0.25 35.53
CA ASP A 146 -5.15 -0.06 34.33
C ASP A 146 -5.38 -1.50 33.86
N GLU A 147 -5.51 -2.43 34.80
CA GLU A 147 -5.86 -3.81 34.51
C GLU A 147 -7.31 -3.93 34.00
N LYS A 148 -8.25 -3.15 34.56
CA LYS A 148 -9.65 -3.12 34.07
C LYS A 148 -9.70 -2.62 32.64
N ARG A 149 -8.94 -1.58 32.31
CA ARG A 149 -8.83 -1.05 30.95
C ARG A 149 -8.29 -2.10 29.97
N ASN A 150 -7.24 -2.83 30.35
CA ASN A 150 -6.70 -3.92 29.53
C ASN A 150 -7.67 -5.09 29.38
N LEU A 151 -8.40 -5.43 30.46
CA LEU A 151 -9.43 -6.45 30.45
C LEU A 151 -10.55 -6.09 29.47
N TYR A 152 -11.12 -4.89 29.59
CA TYR A 152 -12.20 -4.43 28.71
C TYR A 152 -11.77 -4.33 27.24
N SER A 153 -10.54 -3.88 26.98
CA SER A 153 -9.95 -3.91 25.62
C SER A 153 -9.87 -5.33 25.06
N THR A 154 -9.57 -6.32 25.91
CA THR A 154 -9.44 -7.72 25.50
C THR A 154 -10.80 -8.38 25.29
N PHE A 155 -11.80 -8.10 26.13
CA PHE A 155 -13.20 -8.49 25.88
C PHE A 155 -13.75 -7.89 24.58
N ALA A 156 -13.50 -6.60 24.32
CA ALA A 156 -13.91 -5.97 23.07
C ALA A 156 -13.29 -6.67 21.84
N TYR A 157 -11.99 -6.98 21.90
CA TYR A 157 -11.30 -7.73 20.86
C TYR A 157 -11.85 -9.16 20.69
N TYR A 158 -12.13 -9.85 21.80
CA TYR A 158 -12.79 -11.16 21.79
C TYR A 158 -14.11 -11.11 21.04
N HIS A 159 -15.01 -10.18 21.38
CA HIS A 159 -16.32 -10.07 20.76
C HIS A 159 -16.23 -9.64 19.29
N LYS A 160 -15.28 -8.76 18.93
CA LYS A 160 -15.01 -8.39 17.53
C LYS A 160 -14.60 -9.59 16.68
N LYS A 161 -13.72 -10.47 17.19
CA LYS A 161 -13.30 -11.69 16.49
C LYS A 161 -14.45 -12.67 16.31
N ASN A 162 -15.37 -12.72 17.28
CA ASN A 162 -16.57 -13.53 17.24
C ASN A 162 -17.76 -12.85 16.54
N LYS A 163 -17.53 -11.74 15.81
CA LYS A 163 -18.55 -11.00 15.03
C LYS A 163 -19.76 -10.53 15.88
N GLN A 164 -19.52 -10.14 17.12
CA GLN A 164 -20.52 -9.62 18.06
C GLN A 164 -20.28 -8.13 18.32
N PRO A 165 -20.61 -7.24 17.36
CA PRO A 165 -20.28 -5.82 17.47
C PRO A 165 -20.94 -5.12 18.65
N GLY A 166 -22.18 -5.47 19.02
CA GLY A 166 -22.89 -4.88 20.17
C GLY A 166 -22.17 -5.12 21.50
N LYS A 167 -21.77 -6.37 21.77
CA LYS A 167 -20.97 -6.71 22.96
C LYS A 167 -19.58 -6.07 22.91
N ALA A 168 -18.97 -5.99 21.73
CA ALA A 168 -17.68 -5.31 21.58
C ALA A 168 -17.79 -3.83 21.96
N SER A 169 -18.86 -3.14 21.54
CA SER A 169 -19.11 -1.74 21.93
C SER A 169 -19.40 -1.58 23.41
N GLU A 170 -20.16 -2.48 24.05
CA GLU A 170 -20.43 -2.43 25.50
C GLU A 170 -19.13 -2.39 26.32
N TYR A 171 -18.16 -3.26 26.02
CA TYR A 171 -16.88 -3.26 26.73
C TYR A 171 -16.00 -2.05 26.37
N LEU A 172 -16.09 -1.52 25.16
CA LEU A 172 -15.38 -0.29 24.79
C LEU A 172 -15.97 0.94 25.50
N ILE A 173 -17.27 0.97 25.78
CA ILE A 173 -17.90 2.00 26.61
C ILE A 173 -17.38 1.91 28.05
N LYS A 174 -17.38 0.70 28.65
CA LYS A 174 -16.77 0.49 29.98
C LYS A 174 -15.31 0.91 30.04
N ARG A 175 -14.54 0.68 28.96
CA ARG A 175 -13.15 1.15 28.83
C ARG A 175 -13.08 2.68 28.79
N LEU A 176 -13.98 3.32 28.05
CA LEU A 176 -14.02 4.77 27.87
C LEU A 176 -14.29 5.49 29.20
N GLU A 177 -15.17 4.93 30.05
CA GLU A 177 -15.50 5.46 31.38
C GLU A 177 -14.31 5.53 32.34
N ILE A 178 -13.31 4.66 32.15
CA ILE A 178 -12.08 4.59 32.96
C ILE A 178 -10.83 5.04 32.20
N ALA A 179 -11.01 5.76 31.09
CA ALA A 179 -9.89 6.31 30.33
C ALA A 179 -9.10 7.30 31.19
N HIS A 180 -7.78 7.14 31.21
CA HIS A 180 -6.91 7.89 32.14
C HIS A 180 -6.51 9.27 31.63
N ASP A 181 -6.52 9.46 30.30
CA ASP A 181 -6.22 10.72 29.66
C ASP A 181 -6.97 10.87 28.32
N GLU A 182 -6.91 12.06 27.72
CA GLU A 182 -7.55 12.34 26.43
C GLU A 182 -6.96 11.49 25.29
N ARG A 183 -5.70 11.06 25.39
CA ARG A 183 -5.09 10.21 24.36
C ARG A 183 -5.73 8.81 24.36
N ASP A 184 -5.88 8.19 25.53
CA ASP A 184 -6.52 6.89 25.72
C ASP A 184 -8.01 6.93 25.39
N LYS A 185 -8.69 8.02 25.76
CA LYS A 185 -10.06 8.31 25.34
C LYS A 185 -10.16 8.36 23.81
N GLY A 186 -9.24 9.07 23.15
CA GLY A 186 -9.16 9.13 21.68
C GLY A 186 -8.94 7.76 21.04
N TYR A 187 -8.04 6.93 21.59
CA TYR A 187 -7.86 5.55 21.11
C TYR A 187 -9.11 4.69 21.31
N THR A 188 -9.76 4.82 22.46
CA THR A 188 -10.98 4.06 22.77
C THR A 188 -12.12 4.46 21.84
N LEU A 189 -12.33 5.75 21.60
CA LEU A 189 -13.33 6.25 20.66
C LEU A 189 -13.07 5.77 19.22
N ARG A 190 -11.81 5.77 18.78
CA ARG A 190 -11.40 5.25 17.46
C ARG A 190 -11.80 3.79 17.27
N GLU A 191 -11.74 2.97 18.32
CA GLU A 191 -12.17 1.57 18.30
C GLU A 191 -13.68 1.40 18.47
N LEU A 192 -14.31 2.22 19.33
CA LEU A 192 -15.73 2.14 19.68
C LEU A 192 -16.65 2.48 18.50
N ILE A 193 -16.40 3.62 17.83
CA ILE A 193 -17.30 4.16 16.80
C ILE A 193 -17.53 3.15 15.66
N PRO A 194 -16.51 2.48 15.08
CA PRO A 194 -16.74 1.46 14.05
C PRO A 194 -17.57 0.25 14.52
N GLU A 195 -17.49 -0.13 15.79
CA GLU A 195 -18.27 -1.26 16.31
C GLU A 195 -19.74 -0.85 16.57
N LEU A 196 -19.99 0.38 17.04
CA LEU A 196 -21.35 0.95 17.12
C LEU A 196 -22.02 1.05 15.73
N ILE A 197 -21.27 1.50 14.71
CA ILE A 197 -21.76 1.52 13.32
C ILE A 197 -22.11 0.10 12.81
N LYS A 198 -21.37 -0.93 13.24
CA LYS A 198 -21.64 -2.31 12.84
C LYS A 198 -22.82 -2.93 13.60
N SER A 199 -23.03 -2.55 14.86
CA SER A 199 -24.18 -3.02 15.65
C SER A 199 -25.48 -2.35 15.22
N GLY A 200 -25.40 -1.20 14.53
CA GLY A 200 -26.57 -0.43 14.10
C GLY A 200 -26.98 0.65 15.10
N ASP A 201 -26.22 0.85 16.18
CA ASP A 201 -26.46 1.89 17.18
C ASP A 201 -25.90 3.23 16.69
N TYR A 202 -26.59 3.81 15.71
CA TYR A 202 -26.13 4.99 14.99
C TYR A 202 -26.18 6.26 15.82
N ASP A 203 -27.14 6.41 16.72
CA ASP A 203 -27.26 7.62 17.56
C ASP A 203 -26.14 7.67 18.60
N LEU A 204 -25.81 6.53 19.22
CA LEU A 204 -24.66 6.46 20.12
C LEU A 204 -23.34 6.62 19.36
N ALA A 205 -23.25 6.06 18.14
CA ALA A 205 -22.10 6.25 17.27
C ALA A 205 -21.89 7.73 16.93
N GLU A 206 -22.96 8.45 16.59
CA GLU A 206 -22.94 9.88 16.26
C GLU A 206 -22.45 10.69 17.46
N LYS A 207 -23.06 10.49 18.64
CA LYS A 207 -22.67 11.15 19.89
C LYS A 207 -21.17 11.00 20.17
N HIS A 208 -20.64 9.78 20.12
CA HIS A 208 -19.23 9.53 20.38
C HIS A 208 -18.32 10.02 19.24
N CYS A 209 -18.81 10.03 18.00
CA CYS A 209 -18.06 10.54 16.86
C CYS A 209 -17.90 12.07 16.92
N LEU A 210 -18.90 12.81 17.42
CA LEU A 210 -18.81 14.25 17.64
C LEU A 210 -17.77 14.58 18.74
N VAL A 211 -17.81 13.85 19.86
CA VAL A 211 -16.76 13.97 20.89
C VAL A 211 -15.38 13.70 20.29
N TYR A 212 -15.24 12.63 19.50
CA TYR A 212 -13.97 12.28 18.86
C TYR A 212 -13.52 13.34 17.84
N LEU A 213 -14.45 13.96 17.11
CA LEU A 213 -14.19 15.04 16.16
C LEU A 213 -13.68 16.31 16.86
N ASP A 214 -14.17 16.61 18.05
CA ASP A 214 -13.76 17.79 18.82
C ASP A 214 -12.35 17.68 19.41
N MET A 215 -11.85 16.46 19.59
CA MET A 215 -10.51 16.20 20.13
C MET A 215 -9.36 16.52 19.16
N PHE A 216 -9.63 16.69 17.86
CA PHE A 216 -8.58 16.90 16.85
C PHE A 216 -8.88 18.12 15.99
N GLU A 217 -7.83 18.92 15.73
CA GLU A 217 -7.91 20.08 14.84
C GLU A 217 -7.56 19.73 13.39
N ASP A 218 -6.68 18.74 13.18
CA ASP A 218 -6.27 18.27 11.85
C ASP A 218 -5.75 16.81 11.88
N GLY A 219 -5.23 16.35 10.75
CA GLY A 219 -4.53 15.07 10.63
C GLY A 219 -5.42 13.84 10.40
N TYR A 220 -4.83 12.67 10.65
CA TYR A 220 -5.43 11.37 10.37
C TYR A 220 -6.69 11.12 11.19
N ASP A 221 -6.69 11.54 12.45
CA ASP A 221 -7.79 11.27 13.38
C ASP A 221 -9.01 12.14 13.10
N LEU A 222 -8.82 13.43 12.78
CA LEU A 222 -9.89 14.28 12.24
C LEU A 222 -10.49 13.65 10.98
N SER A 223 -9.64 13.23 10.03
CA SER A 223 -10.12 12.59 8.79
C SER A 223 -10.96 11.34 9.07
N ASN A 224 -10.54 10.50 10.03
CA ASN A 224 -11.29 9.31 10.43
C ASN A 224 -12.62 9.64 11.10
N ALA A 225 -12.64 10.63 12.01
CA ALA A 225 -13.86 11.09 12.66
C ALA A 225 -14.87 11.55 11.60
N ILE A 226 -14.46 12.41 10.67
CA ILE A 226 -15.30 12.89 9.56
C ILE A 226 -15.79 11.73 8.68
N ASN A 227 -14.91 10.78 8.34
CA ASN A 227 -15.27 9.61 7.54
C ASN A 227 -16.35 8.74 8.23
N ASN A 228 -16.25 8.59 9.55
CA ASN A 228 -17.21 7.84 10.35
C ASN A 228 -18.52 8.61 10.51
N LEU A 229 -18.49 9.92 10.78
CA LEU A 229 -19.69 10.76 10.88
C LEU A 229 -20.51 10.72 9.60
N VAL A 230 -19.88 10.93 8.43
CA VAL A 230 -20.57 10.80 7.14
C VAL A 230 -21.09 9.37 6.92
N LYS A 231 -20.35 8.34 7.36
CA LYS A 231 -20.80 6.94 7.26
C LYS A 231 -22.03 6.67 8.13
N ILE A 232 -22.10 7.26 9.32
CA ILE A 232 -23.24 7.16 10.25
C ILE A 232 -24.49 7.71 9.56
N HIS A 233 -24.44 8.95 9.04
CA HIS A 233 -25.60 9.56 8.37
C HIS A 233 -26.02 8.84 7.07
N VAL A 234 -25.06 8.33 6.29
CA VAL A 234 -25.38 7.45 5.15
C VAL A 234 -26.12 6.18 5.61
N LYS A 235 -25.76 5.62 6.76
CA LYS A 235 -26.41 4.42 7.31
C LYS A 235 -27.75 4.69 7.98
N LYS A 236 -27.93 5.87 8.58
CA LYS A 236 -29.23 6.37 9.08
C LYS A 236 -30.20 6.70 7.95
N GLY A 237 -29.70 6.97 6.74
CA GLY A 237 -30.51 7.38 5.59
C GLY A 237 -30.89 8.87 5.62
N ASP A 238 -30.21 9.67 6.45
CA ASP A 238 -30.49 11.09 6.68
C ASP A 238 -29.39 12.02 6.11
N ILE A 239 -28.57 11.51 5.18
CA ILE A 239 -27.41 12.23 4.63
C ILE A 239 -27.77 13.59 4.00
N ASP A 240 -28.96 13.72 3.41
CA ASP A 240 -29.44 14.97 2.83
C ASP A 240 -29.76 16.03 3.91
N ASP A 241 -30.35 15.60 5.02
CA ASP A 241 -30.63 16.49 6.15
C ASP A 241 -29.33 16.92 6.83
N PHE A 242 -28.39 15.98 6.98
CA PHE A 242 -27.07 16.25 7.51
C PHE A 242 -26.29 17.24 6.61
N GLU A 243 -26.31 17.07 5.28
CA GLU A 243 -25.72 18.03 4.33
C GLU A 243 -26.28 19.44 4.56
N ARG A 244 -27.61 19.60 4.62
CA ARG A 244 -28.26 20.91 4.84
C ARG A 244 -27.86 21.54 6.17
N LYS A 245 -27.76 20.76 7.24
CA LYS A 245 -27.33 21.24 8.57
C LYS A 245 -25.90 21.79 8.52
N ILE A 246 -24.97 21.06 7.91
CA ILE A 246 -23.57 21.52 7.81
C ILE A 246 -23.45 22.72 6.86
N GLU A 247 -24.19 22.76 5.75
CA GLU A 247 -24.26 23.94 4.87
C GLU A 247 -24.81 25.17 5.61
N ALA A 248 -25.83 25.01 6.46
CA ALA A 248 -26.34 26.11 7.29
C ALA A 248 -25.29 26.65 8.28
N LEU A 249 -24.48 25.77 8.88
CA LEU A 249 -23.35 26.19 9.73
C LEU A 249 -22.28 26.94 8.92
N LEU A 250 -21.99 26.51 7.68
CA LEU A 250 -21.08 27.21 6.79
C LEU A 250 -21.61 28.58 6.34
N ASN A 251 -22.93 28.80 6.33
CA ASN A 251 -23.47 30.14 6.09
C ASN A 251 -23.13 31.13 7.21
N SER A 252 -23.02 30.65 8.45
CA SER A 252 -22.57 31.48 9.59
C SER A 252 -21.05 31.64 9.67
N ASP A 253 -20.30 30.60 9.32
CA ASP A 253 -18.82 30.61 9.29
C ASP A 253 -18.32 29.89 8.02
N LYS A 254 -18.14 30.67 6.95
CA LYS A 254 -17.77 30.16 5.62
C LYS A 254 -16.42 29.47 5.58
N ASN A 255 -15.53 29.78 6.52
CA ASN A 255 -14.16 29.28 6.56
C ASN A 255 -13.98 28.22 7.65
N ASN A 256 -15.06 27.71 8.23
CA ASN A 256 -14.97 26.65 9.24
C ASN A 256 -14.35 25.38 8.64
N PHE A 257 -13.08 25.13 8.98
CA PHE A 257 -12.29 24.05 8.38
C PHE A 257 -12.93 22.67 8.57
N LYS A 258 -13.46 22.36 9.77
CA LYS A 258 -14.09 21.06 10.07
C LYS A 258 -15.34 20.87 9.22
N ASN A 259 -16.22 21.86 9.17
CA ASN A 259 -17.45 21.79 8.38
C ASN A 259 -17.17 21.69 6.88
N LEU A 260 -16.16 22.42 6.37
CA LEU A 260 -15.70 22.30 4.97
C LEU A 260 -15.22 20.87 4.67
N CYS A 261 -14.45 20.26 5.56
CA CYS A 261 -14.00 18.87 5.39
C CYS A 261 -15.18 17.88 5.40
N ILE A 262 -16.20 18.12 6.23
CA ILE A 262 -17.42 17.29 6.28
C ILE A 262 -18.18 17.39 4.96
N VAL A 263 -18.55 18.59 4.49
CA VAL A 263 -19.30 18.72 3.23
C VAL A 263 -18.51 18.24 2.02
N LEU A 264 -17.19 18.45 1.99
CA LEU A 264 -16.33 17.86 0.96
C LEU A 264 -16.50 16.34 0.94
N LYS A 265 -16.46 15.70 2.11
CA LYS A 265 -16.62 14.25 2.21
C LYS A 265 -18.00 13.77 1.76
N ILE A 266 -19.06 14.53 2.08
CA ILE A 266 -20.42 14.28 1.60
C ILE A 266 -20.44 14.36 0.06
N TYR A 267 -20.02 15.49 -0.52
CA TYR A 267 -20.03 15.73 -1.97
C TYR A 267 -19.27 14.67 -2.77
N MET A 268 -18.17 14.14 -2.22
CA MET A 268 -17.35 13.11 -2.85
C MET A 268 -17.92 11.68 -2.73
N ARG A 269 -18.84 11.41 -1.79
CA ARG A 269 -19.28 10.04 -1.45
C ARG A 269 -20.66 9.66 -2.00
N ARG A 270 -21.46 10.62 -2.44
CA ARG A 270 -22.77 10.35 -3.04
C ARG A 270 -22.64 9.49 -4.30
N ASP A 271 -23.70 8.73 -4.61
CA ASP A 271 -23.78 7.92 -5.85
C ASP A 271 -23.57 8.77 -7.11
N LYS A 272 -24.04 10.02 -7.07
CA LYS A 272 -23.73 11.06 -8.04
C LYS A 272 -22.85 12.11 -7.35
N PRO A 273 -21.52 12.07 -7.53
CA PRO A 273 -20.63 13.06 -6.94
C PRO A 273 -21.01 14.47 -7.35
N GLN A 274 -21.09 15.38 -6.37
CA GLN A 274 -21.41 16.79 -6.62
C GLN A 274 -20.13 17.57 -6.96
N SER A 275 -19.48 17.23 -8.08
CA SER A 275 -18.11 17.68 -8.40
C SER A 275 -17.94 19.20 -8.35
N LYS A 276 -18.93 19.99 -8.80
CA LYS A 276 -18.87 21.46 -8.74
C LYS A 276 -18.78 21.99 -7.30
N LYS A 277 -19.62 21.48 -6.39
CA LYS A 277 -19.56 21.87 -4.98
C LYS A 277 -18.26 21.40 -4.34
N ALA A 278 -17.82 20.17 -4.63
CA ALA A 278 -16.55 19.63 -4.12
C ALA A 278 -15.33 20.45 -4.57
N ILE A 279 -15.29 20.90 -5.82
CA ILE A 279 -14.26 21.79 -6.36
C ILE A 279 -14.22 23.09 -5.56
N SER A 280 -15.35 23.78 -5.44
CA SER A 280 -15.44 25.05 -4.69
C SER A 280 -15.00 24.89 -3.22
N THR A 281 -15.43 23.81 -2.55
CA THR A 281 -15.00 23.52 -1.18
C THR A 281 -13.51 23.26 -1.06
N LEU A 282 -12.90 22.56 -2.02
CA LEU A 282 -11.46 22.31 -2.03
C LEU A 282 -10.65 23.59 -2.26
N GLU A 283 -11.12 24.49 -3.12
CA GLU A 283 -10.49 25.79 -3.31
C GLU A 283 -10.43 26.58 -2.01
N THR A 284 -11.53 26.61 -1.25
CA THR A 284 -11.58 27.21 0.10
C THR A 284 -10.65 26.49 1.09
N LEU A 285 -10.62 25.16 1.08
CA LEU A 285 -9.72 24.40 1.96
C LEU A 285 -8.23 24.66 1.64
N ILE A 286 -7.90 24.83 0.36
CA ILE A 286 -6.54 25.18 -0.07
C ILE A 286 -6.19 26.60 0.36
N SER A 287 -7.11 27.56 0.29
CA SER A 287 -6.84 28.92 0.79
C SER A 287 -6.61 28.97 2.31
N ILE A 288 -7.23 28.06 3.08
CA ILE A 288 -7.02 27.96 4.54
C ILE A 288 -5.73 27.21 4.87
N LYS A 289 -5.42 26.12 4.14
CA LYS A 289 -4.25 25.25 4.39
C LYS A 289 -3.42 25.10 3.11
N GLU A 290 -2.79 26.19 2.65
CA GLU A 290 -2.08 26.26 1.37
C GLU A 290 -0.99 25.18 1.17
N LYS A 291 -0.31 24.81 2.26
CA LYS A 291 0.75 23.80 2.25
C LYS A 291 0.24 22.36 2.19
N ASN A 292 -1.07 22.14 2.34
CA ASN A 292 -1.64 20.80 2.32
C ASN A 292 -1.77 20.28 0.88
N THR A 293 -0.75 19.51 0.46
CA THR A 293 -0.69 18.91 -0.88
C THR A 293 -1.76 17.87 -1.15
N TRP A 294 -2.42 17.32 -0.13
CA TRP A 294 -3.52 16.38 -0.33
C TRP A 294 -4.73 17.07 -0.97
N TYR A 295 -5.11 18.27 -0.49
CA TYR A 295 -6.23 19.02 -1.10
C TYR A 295 -5.95 19.40 -2.55
N LYS A 296 -4.73 19.88 -2.85
CA LYS A 296 -4.29 20.18 -4.22
C LYS A 296 -4.35 18.94 -5.12
N LYS A 297 -3.95 17.78 -4.61
CA LYS A 297 -4.03 16.51 -5.35
C LYS A 297 -5.48 16.13 -5.66
N VAL A 298 -6.36 16.18 -4.65
CA VAL A 298 -7.78 15.86 -4.83
C VAL A 298 -8.44 16.84 -5.81
N LEU A 299 -8.11 18.13 -5.73
CA LEU A 299 -8.65 19.15 -6.63
C LEU A 299 -8.19 18.93 -8.08
N SER A 300 -6.89 18.66 -8.30
CA SER A 300 -6.37 18.29 -9.63
C SER A 300 -7.10 17.05 -10.20
N ASP A 301 -7.34 16.03 -9.38
CA ASP A 301 -8.08 14.84 -9.80
C ASP A 301 -9.54 15.13 -10.14
N LEU A 302 -10.20 16.04 -9.42
CA LEU A 302 -11.55 16.47 -9.75
C LEU A 302 -11.58 17.26 -11.05
N TYR A 303 -10.65 18.19 -11.25
CA TYR A 303 -10.54 18.94 -12.50
C TYR A 303 -10.35 18.03 -13.70
N TYR A 304 -9.51 17.00 -13.59
CA TYR A 304 -9.39 15.98 -14.63
C TYR A 304 -10.72 15.26 -14.91
N ARG A 305 -11.45 14.85 -13.87
CA ARG A 305 -12.73 14.13 -14.03
C ARG A 305 -13.83 15.01 -14.62
N THR A 306 -13.80 16.31 -14.32
CA THR A 306 -14.72 17.30 -14.89
C THR A 306 -14.24 17.91 -16.20
N GLN A 307 -13.15 17.39 -16.77
CA GLN A 307 -12.55 17.83 -18.04
C GLN A 307 -12.06 19.29 -18.06
N ASP A 308 -11.78 19.87 -16.89
CA ASP A 308 -11.09 21.16 -16.75
C ASP A 308 -9.57 20.89 -16.74
N PHE A 309 -9.05 20.47 -17.90
CA PHE A 309 -7.70 19.93 -18.00
C PHE A 309 -6.63 21.00 -17.75
N GLU A 310 -6.87 22.23 -18.13
CA GLU A 310 -5.97 23.37 -17.94
C GLU A 310 -5.70 23.62 -16.45
N LYS A 311 -6.74 23.66 -15.61
CA LYS A 311 -6.55 23.79 -14.16
C LYS A 311 -5.92 22.57 -13.52
N ALA A 312 -6.28 21.36 -14.01
CA ALA A 312 -5.62 20.14 -13.57
C ALA A 312 -4.12 20.16 -13.87
N ILE A 313 -3.69 20.69 -15.03
CA ILE A 313 -2.28 20.87 -15.39
C ILE A 313 -1.60 21.79 -14.39
N ILE A 314 -2.13 23.01 -14.19
CA ILE A 314 -1.54 24.02 -13.30
C ILE A 314 -1.28 23.44 -11.90
N LEU A 315 -2.29 22.80 -11.30
CA LEU A 315 -2.15 22.20 -9.98
C LEU A 315 -1.19 21.01 -9.96
N THR A 316 -1.16 20.20 -11.02
CA THR A 316 -0.25 19.04 -11.10
C THR A 316 1.20 19.49 -11.26
N GLU A 317 1.47 20.56 -12.01
CA GLU A 317 2.80 21.17 -12.12
C GLU A 317 3.25 21.77 -10.78
N GLU A 318 2.33 22.41 -10.06
CA GLU A 318 2.61 22.91 -8.71
C GLU A 318 2.97 21.75 -7.76
N LEU A 319 2.18 20.68 -7.75
CA LEU A 319 2.46 19.48 -6.96
C LEU A 319 3.79 18.82 -7.32
N PHE A 320 4.15 18.82 -8.60
CA PHE A 320 5.46 18.33 -9.07
C PHE A 320 6.62 19.15 -8.47
N LYS A 321 6.48 20.47 -8.34
CA LYS A 321 7.50 21.35 -7.74
C LYS A 321 7.63 21.14 -6.23
N LEU A 322 6.55 20.79 -5.54
CA LEU A 322 6.49 20.62 -4.09
C LEU A 322 7.01 19.27 -3.57
N GLN A 323 7.14 18.25 -4.42
CA GLN A 323 7.31 16.86 -3.98
C GLN A 323 8.61 16.24 -4.48
N ASP A 324 9.38 15.63 -3.57
CA ASP A 324 10.62 14.93 -3.95
C ASP A 324 10.43 13.42 -4.19
N ARG A 325 9.48 12.78 -3.51
CA ARG A 325 9.39 11.30 -3.50
C ARG A 325 8.59 10.66 -4.65
N ASP A 326 7.73 11.40 -5.35
CA ASP A 326 6.87 10.83 -6.40
C ASP A 326 6.77 11.69 -7.67
N LYS A 327 7.88 12.31 -8.07
CA LYS A 327 7.98 13.14 -9.28
C LYS A 327 7.50 12.39 -10.54
N ASN A 328 7.82 11.10 -10.65
CA ASN A 328 7.42 10.27 -11.79
C ASN A 328 5.90 10.06 -11.91
N HIS A 329 5.16 10.02 -10.81
CA HIS A 329 3.69 9.95 -10.87
C HIS A 329 3.12 11.24 -11.45
N TYR A 330 3.59 12.41 -10.98
CA TYR A 330 3.13 13.70 -11.50
C TYR A 330 3.53 13.93 -12.96
N ILE A 331 4.73 13.51 -13.37
CA ILE A 331 5.12 13.57 -14.79
C ILE A 331 4.15 12.75 -15.64
N ARG A 332 3.83 11.50 -15.27
CA ARG A 332 2.87 10.69 -16.03
C ARG A 332 1.49 11.33 -16.08
N ARG A 333 1.05 11.92 -14.97
CA ARG A 333 -0.23 12.65 -14.90
C ARG A 333 -0.24 13.85 -15.85
N LEU A 334 0.83 14.63 -15.89
CA LEU A 334 0.99 15.77 -16.82
C LEU A 334 0.99 15.31 -18.26
N VAL A 335 1.68 14.22 -18.58
CA VAL A 335 1.69 13.62 -19.93
C VAL A 335 0.28 13.28 -20.37
N ASP A 336 -0.49 12.59 -19.52
CA ASP A 336 -1.88 12.25 -19.82
C ASP A 336 -2.75 13.51 -20.00
N LEU A 337 -2.54 14.55 -19.19
CA LEU A 337 -3.26 15.82 -19.27
C LEU A 337 -2.95 16.60 -20.55
N TYR A 338 -1.67 16.79 -20.90
CA TYR A 338 -1.26 17.48 -22.13
C TYR A 338 -1.75 16.77 -23.39
N LYS A 339 -1.83 15.43 -23.37
CA LYS A 339 -2.47 14.69 -24.45
C LYS A 339 -3.97 14.97 -24.58
N LYS A 340 -4.67 15.24 -23.48
CA LYS A 340 -6.12 15.52 -23.50
C LYS A 340 -6.44 16.89 -24.10
N ILE A 341 -5.52 17.84 -24.02
CA ILE A 341 -5.62 19.15 -24.68
C ILE A 341 -4.84 19.21 -26.01
N GLU A 342 -4.56 18.05 -26.61
CA GLU A 342 -3.92 17.92 -27.93
C GLU A 342 -2.54 18.61 -28.02
N GLN A 343 -1.75 18.59 -26.93
CA GLN A 343 -0.36 19.08 -26.89
C GLN A 343 0.66 17.93 -26.67
N PRO A 344 0.76 16.97 -27.60
CA PRO A 344 1.61 15.80 -27.42
C PRO A 344 3.12 16.13 -27.41
N GLU A 345 3.57 17.23 -28.01
CA GLU A 345 4.95 17.73 -27.94
C GLU A 345 5.33 18.06 -26.49
N THR A 346 4.46 18.81 -25.79
CA THR A 346 4.64 19.16 -24.38
C THR A 346 4.60 17.90 -23.51
N ALA A 347 3.67 16.99 -23.80
CA ALA A 347 3.62 15.69 -23.13
C ALA A 347 4.95 14.91 -23.31
N PHE A 348 5.51 14.89 -24.52
CA PHE A 348 6.80 14.24 -24.78
C PHE A 348 7.96 14.90 -24.04
N ALA A 349 7.99 16.24 -23.99
CA ALA A 349 8.98 16.99 -23.22
C ALA A 349 8.93 16.64 -21.72
N TRP A 350 7.73 16.45 -21.15
CA TRP A 350 7.57 15.99 -19.78
C TRP A 350 8.11 14.58 -19.56
N LEU A 351 7.89 13.63 -20.48
CA LEU A 351 8.47 12.28 -20.37
C LEU A 351 9.99 12.27 -20.38
N ASN A 352 10.64 13.26 -21.01
CA ASN A 352 12.10 13.38 -20.98
C ASN A 352 12.66 13.75 -19.59
N LYS A 353 11.82 14.21 -18.66
CA LYS A 353 12.20 14.45 -17.27
C LYS A 353 12.19 13.19 -16.40
N ILE A 354 11.71 12.04 -16.90
CA ILE A 354 11.76 10.76 -16.18
C ILE A 354 13.17 10.18 -16.29
N GLU A 355 13.90 10.16 -15.17
CA GLU A 355 15.28 9.65 -15.09
C GLU A 355 15.39 8.14 -15.36
N ASN A 356 14.34 7.38 -15.08
CA ASN A 356 14.34 5.92 -15.23
C ASN A 356 14.16 5.50 -16.70
N LYS A 357 15.18 4.85 -17.27
CA LYS A 357 15.17 4.25 -18.62
C LYS A 357 14.48 2.88 -18.71
N GLY A 358 13.77 2.43 -17.68
CA GLY A 358 13.06 1.16 -17.70
C GLY A 358 12.04 1.06 -18.85
N SER A 359 11.81 -0.17 -19.33
CA SER A 359 10.93 -0.49 -20.48
C SER A 359 9.62 0.30 -20.48
N ARG A 360 8.97 0.41 -19.31
CA ARG A 360 7.74 1.19 -19.15
C ARG A 360 7.87 2.62 -19.66
N ASN A 361 8.93 3.35 -19.31
CA ASN A 361 9.11 4.74 -19.74
C ASN A 361 9.31 4.84 -21.26
N ILE A 362 10.12 3.95 -21.83
CA ILE A 362 10.35 3.86 -23.29
C ILE A 362 9.02 3.64 -24.02
N ILE A 363 8.18 2.74 -23.51
CA ILE A 363 6.85 2.47 -24.04
C ILE A 363 5.94 3.70 -23.96
N TYR A 364 5.94 4.43 -22.85
CA TYR A 364 5.17 5.67 -22.72
C TYR A 364 5.61 6.70 -23.77
N LYS A 365 6.93 6.91 -23.94
CA LYS A 365 7.48 7.83 -24.95
C LYS A 365 7.11 7.42 -26.37
N ALA A 366 7.26 6.14 -26.71
CA ALA A 366 6.88 5.63 -28.02
C ALA A 366 5.39 5.82 -28.31
N ASN A 367 4.52 5.64 -27.32
CA ASN A 367 3.08 5.90 -27.50
C ASN A 367 2.78 7.38 -27.77
N VAL A 368 3.47 8.31 -27.09
CA VAL A 368 3.31 9.74 -27.39
C VAL A 368 3.81 10.07 -28.79
N LEU A 369 4.96 9.54 -29.22
CA LEU A 369 5.47 9.71 -30.58
C LEU A 369 4.48 9.20 -31.64
N LYS A 370 3.79 8.08 -31.37
CA LYS A 370 2.73 7.59 -32.25
C LYS A 370 1.55 8.55 -32.33
N ASP A 371 1.15 9.16 -31.21
CA ASP A 371 0.08 10.16 -31.19
C ASP A 371 0.48 11.42 -31.98
N MET A 372 1.78 11.77 -31.99
CA MET A 372 2.37 12.82 -32.85
C MET A 372 2.54 12.39 -34.31
N LYS A 373 2.08 11.20 -34.70
CA LYS A 373 2.30 10.58 -36.03
C LYS A 373 3.78 10.34 -36.40
N LYS A 374 4.70 10.40 -35.42
CA LYS A 374 6.14 10.13 -35.57
C LYS A 374 6.47 8.65 -35.36
N ARG A 375 5.93 7.79 -36.23
CA ARG A 375 5.98 6.33 -35.98
C ARG A 375 7.37 5.73 -36.13
N ASP A 376 8.19 6.22 -37.07
CA ASP A 376 9.57 5.77 -37.23
C ASP A 376 10.43 6.10 -36.00
N GLU A 377 10.26 7.28 -35.42
CA GLU A 377 10.91 7.65 -34.15
C GLU A 377 10.44 6.76 -33.00
N ALA A 378 9.14 6.41 -32.96
CA ALA A 378 8.60 5.49 -31.96
C ALA A 378 9.17 4.07 -32.09
N ARG A 379 9.27 3.55 -33.33
CA ARG A 379 9.91 2.27 -33.64
C ARG A 379 11.36 2.28 -33.16
N LYS A 380 12.15 3.25 -33.64
CA LYS A 380 13.57 3.36 -33.31
C LYS A 380 13.81 3.43 -31.81
N LEU A 381 13.01 4.23 -31.09
CA LEU A 381 13.11 4.33 -29.64
C LEU A 381 12.88 2.98 -28.91
N ILE A 382 11.95 2.16 -29.42
CA ILE A 382 11.70 0.83 -28.86
C ILE A 382 12.86 -0.13 -29.19
N GLU A 383 13.38 -0.09 -30.41
CA GLU A 383 14.53 -0.89 -30.84
C GLU A 383 15.78 -0.58 -30.01
N ASP A 384 16.11 0.71 -29.85
CA ASP A 384 17.20 1.17 -28.99
C ASP A 384 17.01 0.66 -27.56
N GLY A 385 15.77 0.74 -27.03
CA GLY A 385 15.43 0.18 -25.72
C GLY A 385 15.62 -1.34 -25.58
N ILE A 386 15.34 -2.10 -26.65
CA ILE A 386 15.57 -3.56 -26.67
C ILE A 386 17.07 -3.87 -26.63
N ASN A 387 17.87 -3.05 -27.32
CA ASN A 387 19.32 -3.22 -27.37
C ASN A 387 19.96 -2.86 -26.02
N ASP A 388 19.59 -1.71 -25.44
CA ASP A 388 20.16 -1.15 -24.21
C ASP A 388 19.73 -1.86 -22.92
N SER A 389 18.63 -2.61 -22.93
CA SER A 389 18.07 -3.17 -21.69
C SER A 389 18.81 -4.42 -21.21
N ASP A 390 19.47 -4.42 -20.05
CA ASP A 390 20.09 -5.65 -19.52
C ASP A 390 19.06 -6.72 -19.09
N LYS A 391 17.85 -6.29 -18.75
CA LYS A 391 16.81 -7.16 -18.18
C LYS A 391 16.01 -7.81 -19.30
N TYR A 392 16.13 -9.13 -19.41
CA TYR A 392 15.36 -9.91 -20.39
C TYR A 392 13.84 -9.63 -20.33
N LYS A 393 13.27 -9.46 -19.13
CA LYS A 393 11.86 -9.13 -18.95
C LYS A 393 11.48 -7.80 -19.63
N ASP A 394 12.34 -6.80 -19.54
CA ASP A 394 12.15 -5.49 -20.16
C ASP A 394 12.26 -5.58 -21.68
N LYS A 395 13.25 -6.33 -22.21
CA LYS A 395 13.37 -6.63 -23.65
C LYS A 395 12.10 -7.28 -24.20
N VAL A 396 11.55 -8.29 -23.51
CA VAL A 396 10.31 -8.96 -23.96
C VAL A 396 9.13 -8.00 -24.00
N GLN A 397 8.98 -7.15 -22.98
CA GLN A 397 7.91 -6.15 -22.97
C GLN A 397 8.04 -5.18 -24.16
N LEU A 398 9.25 -4.69 -24.43
CA LEU A 398 9.52 -3.80 -25.56
C LEU A 398 9.27 -4.49 -26.92
N LYS A 399 9.67 -5.76 -27.08
CA LYS A 399 9.38 -6.55 -28.29
C LYS A 399 7.88 -6.68 -28.56
N PHE A 400 7.05 -6.86 -27.53
CA PHE A 400 5.58 -6.87 -27.71
C PHE A 400 5.06 -5.54 -28.29
N HIS A 401 5.61 -4.41 -27.82
CA HIS A 401 5.24 -3.10 -28.34
C HIS A 401 5.76 -2.88 -29.76
N LEU A 402 6.98 -3.32 -30.09
CA LEU A 402 7.53 -3.28 -31.45
C LEU A 402 6.66 -4.06 -32.41
N ALA A 403 6.33 -5.32 -32.09
CA ALA A 403 5.44 -6.14 -32.93
C ALA A 403 4.07 -5.50 -33.14
N GLY A 404 3.52 -4.83 -32.11
CA GLY A 404 2.28 -4.08 -32.23
C GLY A 404 2.40 -2.84 -33.14
N ILE A 405 3.55 -2.17 -33.16
CA ILE A 405 3.83 -1.07 -34.10
C ILE A 405 3.91 -1.63 -35.53
N GLU A 406 4.74 -2.64 -35.76
CA GLU A 406 4.91 -3.26 -37.09
C GLU A 406 3.58 -3.75 -37.67
N ARG A 407 2.77 -4.44 -36.85
CA ARG A 407 1.46 -4.94 -37.27
C ARG A 407 0.52 -3.81 -37.69
N ASN A 408 0.46 -2.73 -36.91
CA ASN A 408 -0.41 -1.59 -37.23
C ASN A 408 0.03 -0.85 -38.50
N GLU A 409 1.31 -0.94 -38.87
CA GLU A 409 1.86 -0.40 -40.11
C GLU A 409 1.77 -1.36 -41.30
N LYS A 410 1.13 -2.54 -41.11
CA LYS A 410 1.04 -3.61 -42.11
C LYS A 410 2.39 -4.23 -42.49
N ASN A 411 3.42 -4.04 -41.66
CA ASN A 411 4.70 -4.74 -41.76
C ASN A 411 4.59 -6.12 -41.10
N TYR A 412 3.67 -6.95 -41.62
CA TYR A 412 3.27 -8.18 -40.95
C TYR A 412 4.45 -9.16 -40.78
N ASN A 413 5.34 -9.29 -41.76
CA ASN A 413 6.51 -10.16 -41.64
C ASN A 413 7.40 -9.78 -40.45
N SER A 414 7.72 -8.48 -40.30
CA SER A 414 8.50 -7.98 -39.17
C SER A 414 7.80 -8.26 -37.83
N ALA A 415 6.49 -8.05 -37.74
CA ALA A 415 5.72 -8.37 -36.54
C ALA A 415 5.78 -9.88 -36.21
N LEU A 416 5.62 -10.74 -37.22
CA LEU A 416 5.70 -12.20 -37.06
C LEU A 416 7.08 -12.64 -36.57
N ASP A 417 8.16 -12.07 -37.11
CA ASP A 417 9.53 -12.39 -36.71
C ASP A 417 9.81 -12.01 -35.26
N VAL A 418 9.30 -10.85 -34.82
CA VAL A 418 9.39 -10.45 -33.41
C VAL A 418 8.65 -11.43 -32.50
N TYR A 419 7.43 -11.85 -32.85
CA TYR A 419 6.67 -12.82 -32.05
C TYR A 419 7.35 -14.21 -32.02
N LYS A 420 7.81 -14.73 -33.16
CA LYS A 420 8.58 -15.98 -33.25
C LYS A 420 9.82 -15.91 -32.38
N GLY A 421 10.55 -14.80 -32.41
CA GLY A 421 11.72 -14.57 -31.57
C GLY A 421 11.43 -14.55 -30.06
N ILE A 422 10.21 -14.23 -29.63
CA ILE A 422 9.78 -14.38 -28.22
C ILE A 422 9.46 -15.85 -27.91
N ILE A 423 8.75 -16.55 -28.80
CA ILE A 423 8.31 -17.94 -28.62
C ILE A 423 9.51 -18.89 -28.52
N SER A 424 10.49 -18.75 -29.43
CA SER A 424 11.67 -19.62 -29.52
C SER A 424 12.73 -19.33 -28.46
N ASN A 425 12.56 -18.32 -27.62
CA ASN A 425 13.56 -17.97 -26.61
C ASN A 425 13.30 -18.70 -25.29
N ASP A 426 14.27 -19.50 -24.84
CA ASP A 426 14.15 -20.30 -23.61
C ASP A 426 14.05 -19.47 -22.33
N LYS A 427 14.53 -18.23 -22.35
CA LYS A 427 14.39 -17.30 -21.21
C LYS A 427 12.97 -16.72 -21.10
N SER A 428 12.11 -16.90 -22.12
CA SER A 428 10.71 -16.47 -22.06
C SER A 428 9.86 -17.39 -21.20
N SER A 429 9.17 -16.79 -20.23
CA SER A 429 8.15 -17.50 -19.45
C SER A 429 7.05 -18.07 -20.36
N SER A 430 6.44 -19.19 -19.94
CA SER A 430 5.29 -19.79 -20.65
C SER A 430 4.17 -18.77 -20.90
N LYS A 431 3.90 -17.87 -19.94
CA LYS A 431 2.95 -16.77 -20.08
C LYS A 431 3.31 -15.85 -21.26
N ASN A 432 4.58 -15.46 -21.39
CA ASN A 432 5.02 -14.62 -22.50
C ASN A 432 4.98 -15.37 -23.83
N LYS A 433 5.37 -16.65 -23.85
CA LYS A 433 5.27 -17.49 -25.06
C LYS A 433 3.81 -17.59 -25.54
N ASN A 434 2.86 -17.83 -24.63
CA ASN A 434 1.43 -17.89 -24.95
C ASN A 434 0.89 -16.54 -25.44
N HIS A 435 1.30 -15.43 -24.82
CA HIS A 435 0.91 -14.09 -25.30
C HIS A 435 1.48 -13.80 -26.70
N ALA A 436 2.70 -14.22 -26.99
CA ALA A 436 3.32 -14.11 -28.30
C ALA A 436 2.64 -15.01 -29.35
N LYS A 437 2.24 -16.24 -29.01
CA LYS A 437 1.43 -17.11 -29.88
C LYS A 437 0.11 -16.45 -30.27
N LYS A 438 -0.59 -15.81 -29.31
CA LYS A 438 -1.81 -15.04 -29.60
C LYS A 438 -1.52 -13.86 -30.54
N GLY A 439 -0.48 -13.08 -30.26
CA GLY A 439 -0.09 -11.95 -31.12
C GLY A 439 0.29 -12.38 -32.54
N LEU A 440 1.00 -13.51 -32.68
CA LEU A 440 1.33 -14.14 -33.96
C LEU A 440 0.06 -14.49 -34.74
N PHE A 441 -0.89 -15.19 -34.10
CA PHE A 441 -2.18 -15.56 -34.69
C PHE A 441 -2.98 -14.33 -35.15
N ASP A 442 -3.12 -13.32 -34.29
CA ASP A 442 -3.82 -12.08 -34.62
C ASP A 442 -3.18 -11.38 -35.84
N THR A 443 -1.84 -11.43 -35.95
CA THR A 443 -1.08 -10.83 -37.06
C THR A 443 -1.30 -11.60 -38.36
N LEU A 444 -1.27 -12.94 -38.32
CA LEU A 444 -1.54 -13.80 -39.48
C LEU A 444 -2.96 -13.59 -40.01
N ASN A 445 -3.94 -13.47 -39.10
CA ASN A 445 -5.32 -13.17 -39.46
C ASN A 445 -5.44 -11.82 -40.17
N GLN A 446 -4.85 -10.76 -39.62
CA GLN A 446 -4.86 -9.43 -40.25
C GLN A 446 -4.12 -9.38 -41.59
N ALA A 447 -3.12 -10.24 -41.77
CA ALA A 447 -2.37 -10.37 -43.02
C ALA A 447 -3.07 -11.24 -44.08
N GLY A 448 -4.17 -11.92 -43.75
CA GLY A 448 -4.80 -12.90 -44.64
C GLY A 448 -3.93 -14.14 -44.90
N MET A 449 -3.14 -14.55 -43.90
CA MET A 449 -2.14 -15.64 -43.99
C MET A 449 -2.46 -16.81 -43.06
N LEU A 450 -3.71 -16.98 -42.63
CA LEU A 450 -4.09 -18.08 -41.73
C LEU A 450 -3.95 -19.47 -42.37
N ASP A 451 -4.13 -19.55 -43.68
CA ASP A 451 -3.92 -20.75 -44.51
C ASP A 451 -2.47 -21.26 -44.45
N LYS A 452 -1.51 -20.36 -44.18
CA LYS A 452 -0.07 -20.70 -44.08
C LYS A 452 0.32 -21.21 -42.70
N VAL A 453 -0.60 -21.28 -41.74
CA VAL A 453 -0.33 -21.74 -40.38
C VAL A 453 -0.51 -23.25 -40.32
N GLN A 454 0.59 -24.00 -40.43
CA GLN A 454 0.60 -25.40 -40.04
C GLN A 454 0.52 -25.46 -38.51
N ILE A 455 -0.68 -25.68 -37.97
CA ILE A 455 -0.88 -25.98 -36.55
C ILE A 455 -0.48 -27.45 -36.37
N SER A 456 0.76 -27.70 -35.94
CA SER A 456 1.06 -28.99 -35.32
C SER A 456 0.34 -29.02 -33.98
N ILE A 457 -0.73 -29.80 -33.90
CA ILE A 457 -1.33 -30.16 -32.62
C ILE A 457 -0.35 -31.16 -32.02
N ASP A 458 0.51 -30.70 -31.13
CA ASP A 458 1.28 -31.60 -30.28
C ASP A 458 0.24 -32.31 -29.39
N GLU A 459 -0.06 -33.56 -29.71
CA GLU A 459 -0.88 -34.45 -28.89
C GLU A 459 -0.07 -34.80 -27.63
N ASP A 460 -0.21 -33.98 -26.58
CA ASP A 460 0.25 -34.26 -25.22
C ASP A 460 -0.88 -34.88 -24.37
#